data_AF-A0A1W9HTR3-F1
#
_entry.id   AF-A0A1W9HTR3-F1
#
_cell.length_a   1.000
_cell.length_b   1.000
_cell.length_c   1.000
_cell.angle_alpha   90.00
_cell.angle_beta   90.00
_cell.angle_gamma   90.00
#
_symmetry.space_group_name_H-M   'P 1'
#
loop_
_entity.id
_entity.type
_entity.pdbx_description
1 polymer ?
#
loop_
_entity_poly.entity_id
_entity_poly.type
_entity_poly.pdbx_seq_one_letter_code
_entity_poly.pdbx_strand_id
1 'polypeptide(L)'
;MGVVQEFKEFAVKGNVLDMAIGIIIGAEFGKIVNSLVADVIMPPIGLIIGSVDFKNLFVVLKEGVNQVGPYSTLADAQKAGAVTVNLGVFITTMISFTIVAFSVFLLVKLVNQARTRI
;
A
#
# COMPACT_ATOMS: atom_id res chain seq x y z
N MET A 1 -31.23 30.60 10.28
CA MET A 1 -29.79 30.71 10.61
C MET A 1 -29.01 30.62 9.31
N GLY A 2 -27.81 31.19 9.21
CA GLY A 2 -27.01 31.07 7.99
C GLY A 2 -26.33 29.70 7.92
N VAL A 3 -26.18 29.14 6.71
CA VAL A 3 -25.54 27.83 6.45
C VAL A 3 -24.16 27.72 7.12
N VAL A 4 -23.41 28.82 7.23
CA VAL A 4 -22.11 28.88 7.90
C VAL A 4 -22.22 28.65 9.42
N GLN A 5 -23.29 29.14 10.05
CA GLN A 5 -23.54 28.96 11.48
C GLN A 5 -23.90 27.49 11.76
N GLU A 6 -24.76 26.91 10.92
CA GLU A 6 -25.17 25.49 11.00
C GLU A 6 -23.99 24.54 10.73
N PHE A 7 -23.10 24.89 9.79
CA PHE A 7 -21.88 24.13 9.54
C PHE A 7 -20.90 24.19 10.72
N LYS A 8 -20.74 25.36 11.36
CA LYS A 8 -19.92 25.50 12.57
C LYS A 8 -20.48 24.66 13.71
N GLU A 9 -21.79 24.69 13.95
CA GLU A 9 -22.43 23.87 14.98
C GLU A 9 -22.33 22.36 14.68
N PHE A 10 -22.40 21.97 13.41
CA PHE A 10 -22.16 20.59 12.98
C PHE A 10 -20.71 20.16 13.19
N ALA A 11 -19.74 20.98 12.77
CA ALA A 11 -18.31 20.67 12.83
C ALA A 11 -17.75 20.63 14.26
N VAL A 12 -18.35 21.38 15.19
CA VAL A 12 -17.94 21.42 16.61
C VAL A 12 -18.55 20.25 17.41
N LYS A 13 -19.37 19.38 16.81
CA LYS A 13 -19.75 18.11 17.45
C LYS A 13 -18.48 17.28 17.69
N GLY A 14 -18.05 17.17 18.95
CA GLY A 14 -16.75 16.58 19.33
C GLY A 14 -16.44 15.22 18.69
N ASN A 15 -17.45 14.36 18.52
CA ASN A 15 -17.31 13.06 17.85
C ASN A 15 -16.83 13.17 16.39
N VAL A 16 -17.23 14.23 15.66
CA VAL A 16 -16.82 14.44 14.26
C VAL A 16 -15.38 14.91 14.17
N LEU A 17 -14.95 15.78 15.09
CA LEU A 17 -13.60 16.33 15.11
C LEU A 17 -12.56 15.26 15.48
N ASP A 18 -12.82 14.47 16.53
CA ASP A 18 -11.91 13.39 16.96
C ASP A 18 -11.81 12.29 15.90
N MET A 19 -12.94 11.95 15.26
CA MET A 19 -12.96 11.02 14.14
C MET A 19 -12.15 11.56 12.94
N ALA A 20 -12.31 12.84 12.60
CA ALA A 20 -11.56 13.46 11.50
C ALA A 20 -10.05 13.44 11.77
N ILE A 21 -9.62 13.77 13.00
CA ILE A 21 -8.20 13.72 13.39
C ILE A 21 -7.68 12.28 13.31
N GLY A 22 -8.43 11.30 13.82
CA GLY A 22 -8.05 9.89 13.77
C GLY A 22 -7.86 9.36 12.36
N ILE A 23 -8.75 9.72 11.42
CA ILE A 23 -8.66 9.31 10.02
C ILE A 23 -7.46 9.97 9.33
N ILE A 24 -7.25 11.27 9.53
CA ILE A 24 -6.14 12.01 8.91
C ILE A 24 -4.80 11.47 9.39
N ILE A 25 -4.64 11.31 10.72
CA ILE A 25 -3.40 10.75 11.28
C ILE A 25 -3.24 9.30 10.85
N GLY A 26 -4.30 8.49 10.81
CA GLY A 26 -4.24 7.12 10.33
C GLY A 26 -3.77 7.00 8.88
N ALA A 27 -4.26 7.88 8.00
CA ALA A 27 -3.88 7.90 6.58
C ALA A 27 -2.40 8.26 6.39
N GLU A 28 -1.92 9.31 7.07
CA GLU A 28 -0.52 9.73 6.97
C GLU A 28 0.42 8.74 7.68
N PHE A 29 0.02 8.17 8.82
CA PHE A 29 0.77 7.11 9.50
C PHE A 29 0.93 5.88 8.60
N GLY A 30 -0.12 5.51 7.87
CA GLY A 30 -0.05 4.44 6.86
C GLY A 30 1.01 4.72 5.79
N LYS A 31 1.15 5.96 5.32
CA LYS A 31 2.19 6.34 4.35
C LYS A 31 3.60 6.21 4.94
N ILE A 32 3.80 6.62 6.18
CA ILE A 32 5.09 6.49 6.88
C ILE A 32 5.49 5.01 6.97
N VAL A 33 4.56 4.16 7.39
CA VAL A 33 4.77 2.71 7.46
C VAL A 33 5.10 2.14 6.07
N ASN A 34 4.35 2.54 5.05
CA ASN A 34 4.57 2.07 3.68
C ASN A 34 5.94 2.48 3.15
N SER A 35 6.39 3.72 3.41
CA SER A 35 7.72 4.18 3.00
C SER A 35 8.83 3.45 3.75
N LEU A 36 8.68 3.22 5.06
CA LEU A 36 9.64 2.40 5.82
C LEU A 36 9.79 1.00 5.20
N VAL A 37 8.69 0.41 4.76
CA VAL A 37 8.71 -0.92 4.16
C VAL A 37 9.29 -0.88 2.74
N ALA A 38 8.75 -0.04 1.88
CA ALA A 38 9.10 0.00 0.45
C ALA A 38 10.50 0.58 0.20
N ASP A 39 10.89 1.61 0.96
CA ASP A 39 12.11 2.38 0.69
C ASP A 39 13.28 2.00 1.61
N VAL A 40 13.03 1.43 2.79
CA VAL A 40 14.10 1.08 3.75
C VAL A 40 14.26 -0.42 3.92
N ILE A 41 13.17 -1.18 4.06
CA ILE A 41 13.22 -2.61 4.36
C ILE A 41 13.32 -3.46 3.08
N MET A 42 12.54 -3.13 2.04
CA MET A 42 12.50 -3.89 0.80
C MET A 42 13.81 -3.85 -0.01
N PRO A 43 14.57 -2.75 -0.14
CA PRO A 43 15.78 -2.76 -0.96
C PRO A 43 16.86 -3.74 -0.45
N PRO A 44 17.20 -3.78 0.86
CA PRO A 44 18.11 -4.80 1.39
C PRO A 44 17.58 -6.22 1.23
N ILE A 45 16.28 -6.45 1.45
CA ILE A 45 15.66 -7.77 1.27
C ILE A 45 15.73 -8.20 -0.20
N GLY A 46 15.44 -7.29 -1.13
CA GLY A 46 15.51 -7.52 -2.57
C GLY A 46 16.94 -7.82 -3.06
N LEU A 47 17.95 -7.21 -2.44
CA LEU A 47 19.36 -7.56 -2.71
C LEU A 47 19.72 -8.97 -2.24
N ILE A 48 19.16 -9.43 -1.12
CA ILE A 48 19.47 -10.74 -0.52
C ILE A 48 18.71 -11.89 -1.22
N ILE A 49 17.43 -11.68 -1.53
CA ILE A 49 16.56 -12.69 -2.16
C ILE A 49 16.85 -12.81 -3.68
N GLY A 50 17.61 -11.86 -4.23
CA GLY A 50 17.74 -11.67 -5.68
C GLY A 50 16.49 -10.98 -6.24
N SER A 51 16.57 -10.45 -7.46
CA SER A 51 15.47 -9.79 -8.17
C SER A 51 14.32 -10.74 -8.50
N VAL A 52 13.66 -11.31 -7.49
CA VAL A 52 12.51 -12.18 -7.65
C VAL A 52 11.31 -11.29 -7.95
N ASP A 53 11.25 -10.85 -9.20
CA ASP A 53 10.15 -10.06 -9.70
C ASP A 53 8.98 -10.98 -10.05
N PHE A 54 8.29 -11.42 -9.00
CA PHE A 54 7.05 -12.18 -9.16
C PHE A 54 6.01 -11.39 -9.95
N LYS A 55 6.11 -10.06 -10.07
CA LYS A 55 5.11 -9.24 -10.78
C LYS A 55 4.95 -9.71 -12.23
N ASN A 56 5.99 -10.15 -12.91
CA ASN A 56 5.90 -10.59 -14.31
C ASN A 56 5.32 -12.01 -14.49
N LEU A 57 4.80 -12.64 -13.43
CA LEU A 57 4.00 -13.86 -13.55
C LEU A 57 2.55 -13.49 -13.85
N PHE A 58 2.19 -13.56 -15.13
CA PHE A 58 0.83 -13.28 -15.56
C PHE A 58 0.37 -14.20 -16.68
N VAL A 59 -0.94 -14.47 -16.68
CA VAL A 59 -1.58 -15.27 -17.72
C VAL A 59 -2.45 -14.33 -18.55
N VAL A 60 -2.19 -14.26 -19.85
CA VAL A 60 -3.02 -13.51 -20.79
C VAL A 60 -4.28 -14.32 -21.08
N LEU A 61 -5.45 -13.79 -20.73
CA LEU A 61 -6.75 -14.39 -21.04
C LEU A 61 -7.31 -13.91 -22.38
N LYS A 62 -6.99 -12.68 -22.76
CA LYS A 62 -7.40 -12.09 -24.03
C LYS A 62 -6.29 -11.18 -24.54
N GLU A 63 -5.87 -11.40 -25.77
CA GLU A 63 -4.87 -10.56 -26.42
C GLU A 63 -5.39 -9.13 -26.59
N GLY A 64 -4.45 -8.18 -26.46
CA GLY A 64 -4.72 -6.77 -26.61
C GLY A 64 -4.99 -6.41 -28.08
N VAL A 65 -5.90 -5.47 -28.29
CA VAL A 65 -6.30 -5.00 -29.64
C VAL A 65 -5.12 -4.42 -30.42
N ASN A 66 -4.09 -3.93 -29.72
CA ASN A 66 -3.00 -3.18 -30.31
C ASN A 66 -1.76 -4.02 -30.63
N GLN A 67 -1.55 -5.21 -30.01
CA GLN A 67 -0.41 -6.10 -30.27
C GLN A 67 -0.76 -7.54 -29.91
N VAL A 68 -0.50 -8.49 -30.81
CA VAL A 68 -0.79 -9.93 -30.65
C VAL A 68 0.51 -10.70 -30.40
N GLY A 69 0.75 -11.07 -29.13
CA GLY A 69 1.79 -12.00 -28.63
C GLY A 69 3.27 -11.58 -28.76
N PRO A 70 4.19 -12.24 -28.02
CA PRO A 70 4.18 -12.49 -26.57
C PRO A 70 4.60 -11.22 -25.80
N TYR A 71 3.92 -10.91 -24.70
CA TYR A 71 4.27 -9.76 -23.86
C TYR A 71 5.40 -10.15 -22.90
N SER A 72 6.54 -9.46 -23.02
CA SER A 72 7.69 -9.68 -22.14
C SER A 72 7.46 -9.16 -20.71
N THR A 73 6.54 -8.20 -20.54
CA THR A 73 6.21 -7.62 -19.23
C THR A 73 4.71 -7.43 -19.03
N LEU A 74 4.29 -7.41 -17.77
CA LEU A 74 2.90 -7.10 -17.41
C LEU A 74 2.46 -5.73 -17.93
N ALA A 75 3.38 -4.76 -17.89
CA ALA A 75 3.13 -3.39 -18.30
C ALA A 75 2.82 -3.31 -19.80
N ASP A 76 3.47 -4.13 -20.62
CA ASP A 76 3.26 -4.18 -22.06
C ASP A 76 1.92 -4.86 -22.41
N ALA A 77 1.57 -5.93 -21.68
CA ALA A 77 0.27 -6.59 -21.84
C ALA A 77 -0.90 -5.66 -21.46
N GLN A 78 -0.78 -4.92 -20.34
CA GLN A 78 -1.80 -3.96 -19.91
C GLN A 78 -1.92 -2.77 -20.88
N LYS A 79 -0.80 -2.24 -21.39
CA LYS A 79 -0.80 -1.16 -22.39
C LYS A 79 -1.40 -1.60 -23.72
N ALA A 80 -1.22 -2.86 -24.12
CA ALA A 80 -1.84 -3.42 -25.32
C ALA A 80 -3.37 -3.58 -25.18
N GLY A 81 -3.92 -3.40 -23.97
CA GLY A 81 -5.34 -3.66 -23.67
C GLY A 81 -5.64 -5.15 -23.49
N ALA A 82 -4.61 -5.96 -23.25
CA ALA A 82 -4.77 -7.39 -23.00
C ALA A 82 -5.38 -7.62 -21.61
N VAL A 83 -6.35 -8.51 -21.52
CA VAL A 83 -6.92 -8.92 -20.23
C VAL A 83 -5.99 -9.96 -19.64
N THR A 84 -5.35 -9.63 -18.53
CA THR A 84 -4.33 -10.46 -17.87
C THR A 84 -4.75 -10.81 -16.45
N VAL A 85 -4.49 -12.06 -16.04
CA VAL A 85 -4.55 -12.49 -14.64
C VAL A 85 -3.17 -12.35 -14.05
N ASN A 86 -3.02 -11.41 -13.13
CA ASN A 86 -1.74 -10.99 -12.57
C ASN A 86 -1.46 -11.73 -11.26
N LEU A 87 -1.36 -13.06 -11.31
CA LEU A 87 -1.07 -13.90 -10.15
C LEU A 87 0.21 -13.46 -9.42
N GLY A 88 1.18 -13.00 -10.20
CA GLY A 88 2.42 -12.43 -9.73
C GLY A 88 2.27 -11.21 -8.84
N VAL A 89 1.43 -10.26 -9.25
CA VAL A 89 1.12 -9.06 -8.45
C VAL A 89 0.36 -9.44 -7.19
N PHE A 90 -0.54 -10.42 -7.26
CA PHE A 90 -1.26 -10.90 -6.08
C PHE A 90 -0.32 -11.48 -5.02
N ILE A 91 0.56 -12.41 -5.39
CA ILE A 91 1.54 -13.00 -4.48
C ILE A 91 2.49 -11.92 -3.94
N THR A 92 2.98 -11.03 -4.80
CA THR A 92 3.81 -9.89 -4.37
C THR A 92 3.11 -9.04 -3.32
N THR A 93 1.81 -8.79 -3.51
CA THR A 93 1.00 -7.99 -2.57
C THR A 93 0.82 -8.71 -1.23
N MET A 94 0.60 -10.03 -1.22
CA MET A 94 0.55 -10.82 0.02
C MET A 94 1.88 -10.80 0.79
N ILE A 95 3.00 -10.93 0.08
CA ILE A 95 4.34 -10.84 0.69
C ILE A 95 4.55 -9.44 1.27
N SER A 96 4.28 -8.40 0.48
CA SER A 96 4.39 -7.00 0.92
C SER A 96 3.54 -6.73 2.15
N PHE A 97 2.27 -7.16 2.16
CA PHE A 97 1.38 -7.05 3.33
C PHE A 97 1.98 -7.70 4.57
N THR A 98 2.56 -8.89 4.44
CA THR A 98 3.20 -9.60 5.56
C THR A 98 4.41 -8.83 6.09
N ILE A 99 5.24 -8.28 5.20
CA ILE A 99 6.40 -7.45 5.58
C ILE A 99 5.92 -6.16 6.26
N VAL A 100 4.88 -5.50 5.74
CA VAL A 100 4.29 -4.30 6.35
C VAL A 100 3.77 -4.61 7.75
N ALA A 101 2.98 -5.67 7.91
CA ALA A 101 2.46 -6.08 9.21
C ALA A 101 3.58 -6.35 10.23
N PHE A 102 4.63 -7.06 9.80
CA PHE A 102 5.80 -7.31 10.64
C PHE A 102 6.57 -6.02 11.00
N SER A 103 6.66 -5.09 10.06
CA SER A 103 7.34 -3.81 10.26
C SER A 103 6.59 -2.91 11.24
N VAL A 104 5.25 -2.85 11.14
CA VAL A 104 4.40 -2.17 12.13
C VAL A 104 4.56 -2.80 13.50
N PHE A 105 4.59 -4.13 13.58
CA PHE A 105 4.83 -4.83 14.84
C PHE A 105 6.18 -4.45 15.47
N LEU A 106 7.25 -4.40 14.69
CA LEU A 106 8.57 -3.96 15.17
C LEU A 106 8.56 -2.51 15.66
N LEU A 107 7.91 -1.60 14.94
CA LEU A 107 7.76 -0.20 15.36
C LEU A 107 7.00 -0.08 16.69
N VAL A 108 5.85 -0.73 16.81
CA VAL A 108 5.06 -0.72 18.04
C VAL A 108 5.85 -1.33 19.20
N LYS A 109 6.58 -2.43 18.94
CA LYS A 109 7.46 -3.05 19.93
C LYS A 109 8.57 -2.10 20.38
N LEU A 110 9.22 -1.38 19.47
CA LEU A 110 10.25 -0.37 19.76
C LEU A 110 9.69 0.77 20.63
N VAL A 111 8.53 1.31 20.26
CA VAL A 111 7.87 2.38 21.01
C VAL A 111 7.48 1.90 22.41
N ASN A 112 6.90 0.70 22.53
CA ASN A 112 6.53 0.13 23.83
C ASN A 112 7.77 -0.15 24.72
N GLN A 113 8.87 -0.64 24.14
CA GLN A 113 10.13 -0.83 24.86
C GLN A 113 10.75 0.49 25.32
N ALA A 114 10.75 1.53 24.47
CA ALA A 114 11.22 2.86 24.84
C ALA A 114 10.38 3.46 25.97
N ARG A 115 9.06 3.29 25.92
CA ARG A 115 8.14 3.73 26.98
C ARG A 115 8.36 3.01 28.31
N THR A 116 8.81 1.77 28.30
CA THR A 116 9.08 1.00 29.53
C THR A 116 10.45 1.34 30.14
N ARG A 117 11.33 2.00 29.37
CA ARG A 117 12.67 2.45 29.80
C ARG A 117 12.70 3.89 30.31
N ILE A 118 11.65 4.67 30.08
CA ILE A 118 11.43 6.02 30.62
C ILE A 118 10.53 5.90 31.85
#